data_AF-A0A1M5VLS7-F1
#
_entry.id   AF-A0A1M5VLS7-F1
#
_cell.length_a   1.000
_cell.length_b   1.000
_cell.length_c   1.000
_cell.angle_alpha   90.00
_cell.angle_beta   90.00
_cell.angle_gamma   90.00
#
_symmetry.space_group_name_H-M   'P 1'
#
loop_
_entity.id
_entity.type
_entity.pdbx_description
1 polymer ?
#
loop_
_entity_poly.entity_id
_entity_poly.type
_entity_poly.pdbx_seq_one_letter_code
_entity_poly.pdbx_strand_id
1 'polypeptide(L)' 'MREVQERNIAALIDIVKENKESNIVIATHGTALSTIIQYYSEDFGYDDFHRIKDFMPYIWCIELEDGNVKKIEEFII' A
#
# COMPACT_ATOMS: atom_id res chain seq x y z
N MET A 1 0.35 -13.25 -9.56
CA MET A 1 0.20 -11.93 -8.89
C MET A 1 -0.88 -11.95 -7.81
N ARG A 2 -2.07 -12.52 -8.06
CA ARG A 2 -3.16 -12.56 -7.06
C ARG A 2 -2.77 -13.16 -5.71
N GLU A 3 -2.11 -14.32 -5.68
CA GLU A 3 -1.64 -14.94 -4.43
C GLU A 3 -0.68 -14.05 -3.63
N VAL A 4 0.20 -13.30 -4.32
CA VAL A 4 1.13 -12.38 -3.67
C VAL A 4 0.38 -11.19 -3.09
N GLN A 5 -0.57 -10.63 -3.83
CA GLN A 5 -1.42 -9.54 -3.36
C GLN A 5 -2.25 -9.97 -2.15
N GLU A 6 -2.94 -11.11 -2.24
CA GLU A 6 -3.77 -11.66 -1.16
C GLU A 6 -2.98 -11.83 0.14
N ARG A 7 -1.76 -12.41 0.07
CA ARG A 7 -0.91 -12.57 1.25
C ARG A 7 -0.46 -11.23 1.84
N ASN A 8 -0.09 -10.27 1.00
CA ASN A 8 0.32 -8.95 1.47
C ASN A 8 -0.84 -8.20 2.12
N ILE A 9 -2.04 -8.26 1.54
CA ILE A 9 -3.23 -7.61 2.10
C ILE A 9 -3.68 -8.27 3.40
N ALA A 10 -3.65 -9.60 3.50
CA ALA A 10 -3.93 -10.28 4.75
C ALA A 10 -2.98 -9.82 5.88
N ALA A 11 -1.66 -9.83 5.61
CA ALA A 11 -0.67 -9.37 6.58
C ALA A 11 -0.85 -7.88 6.95
N LEU A 12 -1.15 -7.02 5.97
CA LEU A 12 -1.43 -5.60 6.19
C LEU A 12 -2.64 -5.40 7.12
N ILE A 13 -3.74 -6.10 6.84
CA ILE A 13 -4.97 -6.02 7.62
C ILE A 13 -4.73 -6.47 9.07
N ASP A 14 -3.95 -7.54 9.27
CA ASP A 14 -3.62 -8.02 10.62
C ASP A 14 -2.80 -6.99 11.39
N ILE A 15 -1.76 -6.42 10.78
CA ILE A 15 -0.94 -5.35 11.38
C ILE A 15 -1.81 -4.13 11.74
N VAL A 16 -2.69 -3.69 10.84
CA VAL A 16 -3.61 -2.57 11.10
C VAL A 16 -4.55 -2.87 12.27
N LYS A 17 -5.10 -4.09 12.34
CA LYS A 17 -6.00 -4.50 13.43
C LYS A 17 -5.29 -4.56 14.78
N GLU A 18 -4.03 -4.93 14.80
CA GLU A 18 -3.19 -4.95 16.01
C GLU A 18 -2.80 -3.54 16.48
N ASN A 19 -2.81 -2.55 15.58
CA ASN A 19 -2.32 -1.18 15.83
C ASN A 19 -3.39 -0.10 15.64
N LYS A 20 -4.68 -0.39 15.90
CA LYS A 20 -5.83 0.47 15.58
C LYS A 20 -5.77 1.92 16.07
N GLU A 21 -5.05 2.20 17.16
CA GLU A 21 -4.98 3.53 17.78
C GLU A 21 -3.65 4.23 17.52
N SER A 22 -2.85 3.75 16.57
CA SER A 22 -1.52 4.26 16.27
C SER A 22 -1.31 4.46 14.77
N ASN A 23 -0.44 5.41 14.44
CA ASN A 23 0.08 5.54 13.09
C ASN A 23 1.21 4.54 12.90
N ILE A 24 1.13 3.70 11.85
CA ILE A 24 2.14 2.72 11.52
C ILE A 24 2.86 3.11 10.23
N VAL A 25 4.16 2.84 10.17
CA VAL A 25 4.96 2.97 8.94
C VAL A 25 5.38 1.58 8.52
N ILE A 26 5.02 1.19 7.29
CA ILE A 26 5.38 -0.11 6.71
C ILE A 26 6.40 0.12 5.61
N ALA A 27 7.61 -0.41 5.82
CA ALA A 27 8.66 -0.42 4.80
C ALA A 27 8.70 -1.79 4.11
N THR A 28 8.67 -1.81 2.79
CA THR A 28 8.69 -3.03 1.98
C THR A 28 9.37 -2.81 0.63
N HIS A 29 9.44 -3.85 -0.21
CA HIS A 29 10.01 -3.77 -1.55
C HIS A 29 8.98 -3.26 -2.57
N GLY A 30 9.46 -2.64 -3.65
CA GLY A 30 8.60 -2.03 -4.68
C GLY A 30 7.52 -2.95 -5.24
N THR A 31 7.83 -4.22 -5.48
CA THR A 31 6.83 -5.20 -5.98
C THR A 31 5.72 -5.46 -4.95
N ALA A 32 6.06 -5.66 -3.68
CA ALA A 32 5.07 -5.89 -2.64
C ALA A 32 4.22 -4.64 -2.40
N LEU A 33 4.84 -3.47 -2.33
CA LEU A 33 4.15 -2.18 -2.25
C LEU A 33 3.17 -1.99 -3.40
N SER A 34 3.60 -2.28 -4.63
CA SER A 34 2.77 -2.13 -5.83
C SER A 34 1.55 -3.05 -5.82
N THR A 35 1.69 -4.28 -5.31
CA THR A 35 0.52 -5.17 -5.15
C THR A 35 -0.48 -4.65 -4.12
N ILE A 36 0.01 -3.99 -3.06
CA ILE A 36 -0.84 -3.37 -2.03
C ILE A 36 -1.55 -2.14 -2.61
N ILE A 37 -0.84 -1.28 -3.33
CA ILE A 37 -1.43 -0.10 -3.97
C ILE A 37 -2.49 -0.51 -4.99
N GLN A 38 -2.18 -1.49 -5.84
CA GLN A 38 -3.13 -2.02 -6.83
C GLN A 38 -4.42 -2.56 -6.19
N TYR A 39 -4.38 -3.06 -4.95
CA TYR A 39 -5.58 -3.53 -4.26
C TYR A 39 -6.54 -2.39 -3.94
N TYR A 40 -6.01 -1.20 -3.63
CA TYR A 40 -6.82 -0.02 -3.28
C TYR A 40 -7.07 0.92 -4.46
N SER A 41 -6.25 0.84 -5.51
CA SER A 41 -6.36 1.63 -6.73
C SER A 41 -6.21 0.71 -7.94
N GLU A 42 -7.33 0.24 -8.49
CA GLU A 42 -7.34 -0.69 -9.62
C GLU A 42 -6.64 -0.13 -10.87
N ASP A 43 -6.56 1.20 -10.98
CA ASP A 43 -5.86 1.90 -12.06
C ASP A 43 -4.32 1.79 -11.99
N PHE A 44 -3.76 1.35 -10.85
CA PHE A 44 -2.31 1.20 -10.71
C PHE A 44 -1.81 0.02 -11.55
N GLY A 45 -1.10 0.34 -12.63
CA GLY A 45 -0.71 -0.62 -13.66
C GLY A 45 0.80 -0.90 -13.73
N TYR A 46 1.20 -1.54 -14.83
CA TYR A 46 2.60 -1.83 -15.12
C TYR A 46 3.43 -0.55 -15.33
N ASP A 47 2.86 0.46 -15.97
CA ASP A 47 3.55 1.73 -16.25
C ASP A 47 3.83 2.50 -14.96
N ASP A 48 2.90 2.49 -14.01
CA ASP A 48 3.12 3.03 -12.66
C ASP A 48 4.22 2.25 -11.93
N PHE A 49 4.18 0.91 -11.97
CA PHE A 49 5.26 0.09 -11.40
C PHE A 49 6.63 0.38 -12.03
N HIS A 50 6.68 0.75 -13.30
CA HIS A 50 7.93 1.18 -13.92
C HIS A 50 8.35 2.56 -13.44
N ARG A 51 7.41 3.51 -13.38
CA ARG A 51 7.61 4.90 -12.92
C ARG A 51 8.19 4.97 -11.52
N ILE A 52 7.71 4.14 -10.57
CA ILE A 52 8.17 4.19 -9.18
C ILE A 52 9.67 3.92 -8.99
N LYS A 53 10.34 3.27 -9.95
CA LYS A 53 11.79 2.99 -9.85
C LYS A 53 12.62 4.25 -9.83
N ASP A 54 12.11 5.32 -10.46
CA ASP A 54 12.77 6.62 -10.53
C ASP A 54 12.47 7.49 -9.29
N PHE A 55 11.48 7.09 -8.46
CA PHE A 55 11.04 7.81 -7.27
C PHE A 55 11.24 6.95 -6.02
N MET A 56 12.43 7.02 -5.43
CA MET A 56 12.72 6.33 -4.17
C MET A 56 13.22 7.33 -3.10
N PRO A 57 12.59 7.40 -1.91
CA PRO A 57 11.50 6.53 -1.44
C PRO A 57 10.15 6.84 -2.10
N TYR A 58 9.39 5.79 -2.41
CA TYR A 58 8.01 5.90 -2.88
C TYR A 58 7.06 5.72 -1.70
N ILE A 59 6.33 6.77 -1.31
CA ILE A 59 5.56 6.79 -0.07
C ILE A 59 4.07 6.95 -0.36
N TRP A 60 3.26 6.12 0.28
CA TRP A 60 1.80 6.19 0.25
C TRP A 60 1.27 6.30 1.66
N CYS A 61 0.33 7.21 1.88
CA CYS A 61 -0.42 7.31 3.14
C CYS A 61 -1.85 6.82 2.91
N ILE A 62 -2.32 5.94 3.78
CA ILE A 62 -3.68 5.39 3.76
C ILE A 62 -4.32 5.70 5.10
N GLU A 63 -5.39 6.49 5.09
CA GLU A 63 -6.22 6.74 6.26
C GLU A 63 -7.38 5.74 6.27
N LEU A 64 -7.56 5.08 7.42
CA LEU A 64 -8.62 4.11 7.63
C LEU A 64 -9.60 4.64 8.70
N GLU A 65 -10.89 4.50 8.44
CA GLU A 65 -11.98 4.82 9.37
C GLU A 65 -12.93 3.62 9.44
N ASP A 66 -13.14 3.10 10.66
CA ASP A 66 -13.94 1.89 10.92
C ASP A 66 -13.54 0.67 10.05
N GLY A 67 -12.24 0.56 9.73
CA GLY A 67 -11.69 -0.51 8.89
C GLY A 67 -11.88 -0.32 7.39
N ASN A 68 -12.47 0.80 6.96
CA ASN A 68 -12.62 1.16 5.56
C ASN A 68 -11.60 2.24 5.18
N VAL A 69 -11.19 2.25 3.91
CA VAL A 69 -10.34 3.32 3.39
C VAL A 69 -11.14 4.61 3.32
N LYS A 70 -10.66 5.63 4.04
CA LYS A 70 -11.19 6.99 3.98
C LYS A 70 -10.44 7.85 2.97
N LYS A 71 -9.11 7.71 2.94
CA LYS A 71 -8.23 8.56 2.13
C LYS A 71 -6.98 7.80 1.73
N ILE A 72 -6.50 8.07 0.52
CA ILE A 72 -5.22 7.57 0.02
C ILE A 72 -4.50 8.71 -0.68
N GLU A 73 -3.22 8.91 -0.35
CA GLU A 73 -2.37 9.94 -0.94
C GLU A 73 -0.99 9.39 -1.30
N GLU A 74 -0.55 9.67 -2.53
CA GLU A 74 0.81 9.44 -3.02
C GLU A 74 1.69 10.64 -2.66
N PHE A 75 2.83 10.38 -2.03
CA PHE A 75 3.86 11.38 -1.74
C PHE A 75 5.11 11.09 -2.58
N ILE A 76 5.39 12.00 -3.50
CA ILE A 76 6.60 12.00 -4.33
C ILE A 76 7.55 13.04 -3.74
N ILE A 77 8.76 12.63 -3.36
CA ILE A 77 9.83 13.48 -2.81
C ILE A 77 10.88 13.71 -3.88
#